data_AF-A0A7Y2XDD2-F1
#
_entry.id   AF-A0A7Y2XDD2-F1
#
_cell.length_a   1.000
_cell.length_b   1.000
_cell.length_c   1.000
_cell.angle_alpha   90.00
_cell.angle_beta   90.00
_cell.angle_gamma   90.00
#
_symmetry.space_group_name_H-M   'P 1'
#
loop_
_entity.id
_entity.type
_entity.pdbx_description
1 polymer ?
#
loop_
_entity_poly.entity_id
_entity_poly.type
_entity_poly.pdbx_seq_one_letter_code
_entity_poly.pdbx_strand_id
1 'polypeptide(L)'
;MEATIATNTNDNNWGGGNQKPLGASYGKMMMWFFILSDALTFSGFLGAYGLMRFKFIDSWPIADEVFTHFPFLHDVHAPMYYVALMTFILIFSSVTMVLAVDAGHQMNKAKVTFYMFLTIIGGAIFLGSQAWEWKNFIHGSYGAIKLNDGKIIQFVDAEGHQVTLESFAKEIPSERTQHIKSKGVWFVEEAALPAITVNEVIEGFKEHPELTIRTEQLNTELKKKTIIPRDKAMDYLNESNKVVMGANLKENEYGKTLFADFFFFITGFHGFHVLSGVVINIIIFFNVIIGTYERRGHYEMVEKVGLYWHFVDLVWVFVFTFFYLV
;
A
#
# COMPACT_ATOMS: atom_id res chain seq x y z
N MET A 1 35.88 47.24 -32.21
CA MET A 1 35.42 45.96 -31.63
C MET A 1 35.32 46.17 -30.14
N GLU A 2 34.14 46.52 -29.64
CA GLU A 2 33.86 46.57 -28.21
C GLU A 2 33.06 45.32 -27.85
N ALA A 3 33.58 44.56 -26.89
CA ALA A 3 32.94 43.37 -26.38
C ALA A 3 31.76 43.79 -25.50
N THR A 4 30.56 43.38 -25.87
CA THR A 4 29.36 43.48 -25.06
C THR A 4 29.49 42.54 -23.86
N ILE A 5 29.79 43.12 -22.70
CA ILE A 5 29.75 42.44 -21.41
C ILE A 5 28.28 42.14 -21.12
N ALA A 6 27.91 40.86 -21.11
CA ALA A 6 26.60 40.42 -20.66
C ALA A 6 26.45 40.74 -19.16
N THR A 7 25.80 41.86 -18.86
CA THR A 7 25.28 42.15 -17.52
C THR A 7 24.30 41.06 -17.12
N ASN A 8 24.60 40.33 -16.04
CA ASN A 8 23.68 39.42 -15.37
C ASN A 8 22.48 40.22 -14.86
N THR A 9 21.44 40.36 -15.68
CA THR A 9 20.13 40.81 -15.23
C THR A 9 19.56 39.67 -14.38
N ASN A 10 19.45 39.92 -13.07
CA ASN A 10 18.53 39.18 -12.22
C ASN A 10 17.13 39.42 -12.79
N ASP A 11 16.69 38.53 -13.69
CA ASP A 11 15.34 38.55 -14.20
C ASP A 11 14.39 38.34 -13.04
N ASN A 12 13.73 39.43 -12.66
CA ASN A 12 12.55 39.41 -11.82
C ASN A 12 11.47 38.66 -12.61
N ASN A 13 11.28 37.36 -12.30
CA ASN A 13 10.22 36.51 -12.84
C ASN A 13 8.78 36.97 -12.45
N TRP A 14 8.62 38.21 -11.99
CA TRP A 14 7.37 38.82 -11.57
C TRP A 14 7.32 40.26 -12.08
N GLY A 15 6.43 40.54 -13.04
CA GLY A 15 6.26 41.87 -13.63
C GLY A 15 5.64 42.93 -12.71
N GLY A 16 5.21 42.54 -11.50
CA GLY A 16 4.58 43.42 -10.51
C GLY A 16 5.53 43.88 -9.41
N GLY A 17 6.52 44.72 -9.76
CA GLY A 17 7.34 45.47 -8.78
C GLY A 17 8.36 44.66 -7.97
N ASN A 18 9.30 45.37 -7.33
CA ASN A 18 10.40 44.82 -6.53
C ASN A 18 9.96 44.09 -5.23
N GLN A 19 8.66 43.99 -4.96
CA GLN A 19 8.12 43.31 -3.79
C GLN A 19 7.37 42.06 -4.23
N LYS A 20 7.95 40.89 -3.95
CA LYS A 20 7.27 39.60 -4.06
C LYS A 20 6.03 39.64 -3.15
N PRO A 21 4.82 39.35 -3.64
CA PRO A 21 3.66 39.28 -2.76
C PRO A 21 3.93 38.25 -1.66
N LEU A 22 3.75 38.66 -0.40
CA LEU A 22 4.01 37.86 0.82
C LEU A 22 5.47 37.39 1.03
N GLY A 23 6.45 37.93 0.29
CA GLY A 23 7.86 37.52 0.43
C GLY A 23 8.16 36.08 -0.03
N ALA A 24 7.20 35.39 -0.64
CA ALA A 24 7.37 34.01 -1.09
C ALA A 24 8.07 33.95 -2.45
N SER A 25 9.01 33.00 -2.60
CA SER A 25 9.64 32.70 -3.89
C SER A 25 8.64 32.02 -4.84
N TYR A 26 8.69 32.33 -6.14
CA TYR A 26 7.84 31.69 -7.16
C TYR A 26 7.87 30.16 -7.06
N GLY A 27 9.06 29.58 -6.86
CA GLY A 27 9.21 28.13 -6.71
C GLY A 27 8.53 27.57 -5.45
N LYS A 28 8.42 28.34 -4.36
CA LYS A 28 7.68 27.93 -3.16
C LYS A 28 6.17 27.99 -3.40
N MET A 29 5.68 29.03 -4.09
CA MET A 29 4.25 29.15 -4.41
C MET A 29 3.79 28.02 -5.34
N MET A 30 4.55 27.71 -6.39
CA MET A 30 4.22 26.62 -7.30
C MET A 30 4.22 25.26 -6.59
N MET A 31 5.13 25.07 -5.63
CA MET A 31 5.15 23.87 -4.79
C MET A 31 3.85 23.72 -3.97
N TRP A 32 3.35 24.81 -3.38
CA TRP A 32 2.08 24.79 -2.65
C TRP A 32 0.88 24.50 -3.55
N PHE A 33 0.83 25.05 -4.76
CA PHE A 33 -0.23 24.71 -5.72
C PHE A 33 -0.19 23.22 -6.12
N PHE A 34 1.01 22.69 -6.36
CA PHE A 34 1.22 21.27 -6.66
C PHE A 34 0.78 20.36 -5.49
N ILE A 35 1.18 20.70 -4.26
CA ILE A 35 0.75 19.98 -3.05
C ILE A 35 -0.77 20.03 -2.89
N LEU A 36 -1.39 21.19 -3.13
CA LEU A 36 -2.84 21.34 -3.02
C LEU A 36 -3.58 20.49 -4.06
N SER A 37 -3.09 20.42 -5.30
CA SER A 37 -3.70 19.56 -6.32
C SER A 37 -3.60 18.07 -5.97
N ASP A 38 -2.47 17.63 -5.41
CA ASP A 38 -2.32 16.25 -4.97
C ASP A 38 -3.22 15.96 -3.75
N ALA A 39 -3.32 16.90 -2.81
CA ALA A 39 -4.19 16.77 -1.63
C ALA A 39 -5.66 16.59 -2.02
N LEU A 40 -6.14 17.34 -3.01
CA LEU A 40 -7.50 17.20 -3.54
C LEU A 40 -7.71 15.85 -4.23
N THR A 41 -6.70 15.36 -4.95
CA THR A 41 -6.73 14.05 -5.61
C THR A 41 -6.84 12.91 -4.59
N PHE A 42 -6.01 12.91 -3.55
CA PHE A 42 -6.10 11.96 -2.45
C PHE A 42 -7.42 12.06 -1.68
N SER A 43 -7.92 13.27 -1.45
CA SER A 43 -9.21 13.49 -0.80
C SER A 43 -10.37 12.87 -1.59
N GLY A 44 -10.35 12.97 -2.93
CA GLY A 44 -11.33 12.31 -3.79
C GLY A 44 -11.31 10.79 -3.67
N PHE A 45 -10.11 10.18 -3.65
CA PHE A 45 -9.97 8.74 -3.50
C PHE A 45 -10.40 8.24 -2.12
N LEU A 46 -9.99 8.91 -1.04
CA LEU A 46 -10.39 8.58 0.33
C LEU A 46 -11.90 8.78 0.54
N GLY A 47 -12.49 9.82 -0.04
CA GLY A 47 -13.93 10.04 -0.02
C GLY A 47 -14.71 8.93 -0.74
N ALA A 48 -14.24 8.51 -1.92
CA ALA A 48 -14.84 7.39 -2.65
C ALA A 48 -14.73 6.07 -1.88
N TYR A 49 -13.56 5.77 -1.29
CA TYR A 49 -13.36 4.62 -0.41
C TYR A 49 -14.33 4.66 0.78
N GLY A 50 -14.41 5.79 1.48
CA GLY A 50 -15.32 5.98 2.61
C GLY A 50 -16.77 5.68 2.23
N LEU A 51 -17.27 6.22 1.13
CA LEU A 51 -18.63 5.97 0.65
C LEU A 51 -18.89 4.50 0.31
N MET A 52 -17.94 3.82 -0.33
CA MET A 52 -18.07 2.40 -0.66
C MET A 52 -18.04 1.52 0.60
N ARG A 53 -17.17 1.85 1.56
CA ARG A 53 -17.12 1.20 2.87
C ARG A 53 -18.43 1.36 3.63
N PHE A 54 -19.02 2.57 3.66
CA PHE A 54 -20.33 2.81 4.29
C PHE A 54 -21.45 2.03 3.61
N LYS A 55 -21.44 1.94 2.27
CA LYS A 55 -22.47 1.19 1.52
C LYS A 55 -22.41 -0.31 1.77
N PHE A 56 -21.22 -0.87 1.98
CA PHE A 56 -20.98 -2.31 2.09
C PHE A 56 -20.50 -2.73 3.48
N ILE A 57 -20.91 -2.01 4.52
CA ILE A 57 -20.41 -2.19 5.90
C ILE A 57 -20.52 -3.64 6.39
N ASP A 58 -21.59 -4.33 6.01
CA ASP A 58 -21.86 -5.71 6.44
C ASP A 58 -21.03 -6.76 5.68
N SER A 59 -20.24 -6.37 4.68
CA SER A 59 -19.48 -7.31 3.83
C SER A 59 -18.04 -6.86 3.57
N TRP A 60 -17.65 -5.75 4.22
CA TRP A 60 -16.34 -5.15 4.05
C TRP A 60 -15.29 -5.95 4.84
N PRO A 61 -14.08 -6.17 4.28
CA PRO A 61 -13.01 -6.85 5.01
C PRO A 61 -12.62 -6.13 6.31
N ILE A 62 -12.31 -6.91 7.35
CA ILE A 62 -11.83 -6.40 8.65
C ILE A 62 -10.31 -6.29 8.59
N ALA A 63 -9.75 -5.11 8.87
CA ALA A 63 -8.31 -4.84 8.76
C ALA A 63 -7.46 -5.79 9.61
N ASP A 64 -7.89 -6.10 10.84
CA ASP A 64 -7.22 -7.00 11.77
C ASP A 64 -7.04 -8.44 11.23
N GLU A 65 -7.96 -8.90 10.37
CA GLU A 65 -7.89 -10.22 9.75
C GLU A 65 -7.06 -10.22 8.46
N VAL A 66 -6.90 -9.05 7.84
CA VAL A 66 -6.18 -8.87 6.57
C VAL A 66 -4.67 -8.71 6.79
N PHE A 67 -4.28 -7.94 7.80
CA PHE A 67 -2.89 -7.51 8.00
C PHE A 67 -2.23 -8.18 9.21
N THR A 68 -1.93 -9.46 9.08
CA THR A 68 -1.39 -10.31 10.16
C THR A 68 0.11 -10.63 10.04
N HIS A 69 0.74 -10.29 8.90
CA HIS A 69 2.10 -10.72 8.59
C HIS A 69 3.14 -9.75 9.18
N PHE A 70 4.11 -10.30 9.92
CA PHE A 70 5.30 -9.59 10.37
C PHE A 70 6.55 -10.26 9.80
N PRO A 71 7.52 -9.51 9.24
CA PRO A 71 8.73 -10.11 8.67
C PRO A 71 9.55 -10.79 9.77
N PHE A 72 9.97 -12.03 9.51
CA PHE A 72 10.79 -12.86 10.41
C PHE A 72 10.10 -13.37 11.69
N LEU A 73 8.82 -13.04 11.91
CA LEU A 73 8.00 -13.61 12.99
C LEU A 73 6.81 -14.33 12.37
N HIS A 74 6.98 -15.62 12.10
CA HIS A 74 5.86 -16.50 11.78
C HIS A 74 5.18 -16.91 13.10
N ASP A 75 3.84 -16.98 13.13
CA ASP A 75 3.01 -17.43 14.26
C ASP A 75 2.79 -16.47 15.44
N VAL A 76 3.23 -15.20 15.37
CA VAL A 76 2.82 -14.20 16.36
C VAL A 76 1.56 -13.49 15.86
N HIS A 77 0.43 -13.70 16.54
CA HIS A 77 -0.80 -12.93 16.33
C HIS A 77 -0.61 -11.48 16.80
N ALA A 78 0.11 -10.69 16.00
CA ALA A 78 0.29 -9.25 16.19
C ALA A 78 -0.23 -8.50 14.96
N PRO A 79 -1.57 -8.48 14.73
CA PRO A 79 -2.15 -7.73 13.63
C PRO A 79 -1.69 -6.28 13.68
N MET A 80 -1.41 -5.69 12.52
CA MET A 80 -1.07 -4.27 12.37
C MET A 80 0.23 -3.78 13.00
N TYR A 81 0.97 -4.59 13.77
CA TYR A 81 2.25 -4.15 14.38
C TYR A 81 3.30 -3.79 13.33
N TYR A 82 3.35 -4.56 12.25
CA TYR A 82 4.25 -4.28 11.14
C TYR A 82 3.90 -2.95 10.45
N VAL A 83 2.60 -2.72 10.27
CA VAL A 83 2.04 -1.51 9.66
C VAL A 83 2.32 -0.28 10.53
N ALA A 84 2.17 -0.43 11.85
CA ALA A 84 2.51 0.60 12.83
C ALA A 84 4.01 0.90 12.83
N LEU A 85 4.88 -0.12 12.75
CA LEU A 85 6.33 0.05 12.67
C LEU A 85 6.75 0.83 11.41
N MET A 86 6.23 0.48 10.24
CA MET A 86 6.58 1.21 9.01
C MET A 86 6.09 2.67 9.06
N THR A 87 4.93 2.92 9.67
CA THR A 87 4.38 4.27 9.84
C THR A 87 5.24 5.08 10.81
N PHE A 88 5.70 4.47 11.90
CA PHE A 88 6.65 5.07 12.82
C PHE A 88 7.97 5.45 12.13
N ILE A 89 8.51 4.57 11.27
CA ILE A 89 9.72 4.84 10.48
C ILE A 89 9.52 6.03 9.54
N LEU A 90 8.35 6.14 8.89
CA LEU A 90 8.05 7.23 7.97
C LEU A 90 7.95 8.59 8.70
N ILE A 91 7.22 8.63 9.82
CA ILE A 91 7.11 9.84 10.65
C ILE A 91 8.49 10.26 11.17
N PHE A 92 9.32 9.31 11.61
CA PHE A 92 10.69 9.61 12.04
C PHE A 92 11.56 10.15 10.90
N SER A 93 11.41 9.60 9.69
CA SER A 93 12.06 10.10 8.47
C SER A 93 11.64 11.54 8.10
N SER A 94 10.41 11.89 8.41
CA SER A 94 9.89 13.26 8.30
C SER A 94 10.59 14.19 9.31
N VAL A 95 10.73 13.78 10.57
CA VAL A 95 11.48 14.56 11.57
C VAL A 95 12.93 14.78 11.14
N THR A 96 13.62 13.76 10.62
CA THR A 96 14.99 13.93 10.13
C THR A 96 15.05 14.90 8.95
N MET A 97 14.02 14.96 8.10
CA MET A 97 13.95 15.96 7.03
C MET A 97 13.83 17.39 7.57
N VAL A 98 13.03 17.64 8.61
CA VAL A 98 12.95 18.97 9.25
C VAL A 98 14.34 19.40 9.75
N LEU A 99 15.06 18.49 10.40
CA LEU A 99 16.41 18.76 10.91
C LEU A 99 17.41 19.01 9.77
N ALA A 100 17.24 18.36 8.62
CA ALA A 100 18.03 18.64 7.42
C ALA A 100 17.77 20.05 6.88
N VAL A 101 16.51 20.50 6.84
CA VAL A 101 16.15 21.85 6.40
C VAL A 101 16.71 22.90 7.36
N ASP A 102 16.57 22.70 8.67
CA ASP A 102 17.13 23.62 9.68
C ASP A 102 18.66 23.71 9.60
N ALA A 103 19.35 22.57 9.46
CA ALA A 103 20.78 22.55 9.21
C ALA A 103 21.17 23.28 7.91
N GLY A 104 20.30 23.26 6.90
CA GLY A 104 20.46 23.99 5.65
C GLY A 104 20.36 25.50 5.84
N HIS A 105 19.46 25.98 6.70
CA HIS A 105 19.39 27.39 7.09
C HIS A 105 20.64 27.85 7.85
N GLN A 106 21.24 26.96 8.65
CA GLN A 106 22.51 27.20 9.35
C GLN A 106 23.74 27.01 8.43
N MET A 107 23.55 26.76 7.13
CA MET A 107 24.62 26.51 6.15
C MET A 107 25.55 25.34 6.54
N ASN A 108 25.08 24.40 7.36
CA ASN A 108 25.90 23.29 7.86
C ASN A 108 25.77 22.06 6.96
N LYS A 109 26.61 21.99 5.93
CA LYS A 109 26.64 20.90 4.96
C LYS A 109 26.69 19.51 5.59
N ALA A 110 27.54 19.31 6.60
CA ALA A 110 27.75 18.00 7.22
C ALA A 110 26.46 17.48 7.87
N LYS A 111 25.77 18.34 8.62
CA LYS A 111 24.48 18.02 9.24
C LYS A 111 23.38 17.80 8.21
N VAL A 112 23.29 18.66 7.17
CA VAL A 112 22.32 18.48 6.08
C VAL A 112 22.49 17.12 5.42
N THR A 113 23.73 16.76 5.09
CA THR A 113 24.07 15.48 4.44
C THR A 113 23.65 14.31 5.32
N PHE A 114 23.99 14.34 6.61
CA PHE A 114 23.65 13.26 7.54
C PHE A 114 22.14 13.08 7.69
N TYR A 115 21.39 14.16 7.92
CA TYR A 115 19.94 14.06 8.11
C TYR A 115 19.20 13.67 6.83
N MET A 116 19.62 14.18 5.66
CA MET A 116 19.06 13.75 4.38
C MET A 116 19.31 12.26 4.12
N PHE A 117 20.49 11.76 4.48
CA PHE A 117 20.81 10.33 4.37
C PHE A 117 19.87 9.47 5.20
N LEU A 118 19.60 9.88 6.46
CA LEU A 118 18.64 9.19 7.32
C LEU A 118 17.23 9.20 6.73
N THR A 119 16.79 10.33 6.16
CA THR A 119 15.49 10.43 5.49
C THR A 119 15.38 9.48 4.30
N ILE A 120 16.43 9.39 3.46
CA ILE A 120 16.47 8.46 2.31
C ILE A 120 16.37 7.01 2.78
N ILE A 121 17.11 6.64 3.83
CA ILE A 121 17.04 5.29 4.41
C ILE A 121 15.63 4.99 4.90
N GLY A 122 15.03 5.90 5.68
CA GLY A 122 13.67 5.71 6.19
C GLY A 122 12.64 5.55 5.06
N GLY A 123 12.75 6.36 4.01
CA GLY A 123 11.90 6.25 2.83
C GLY A 123 12.10 4.95 2.04
N ALA A 124 13.35 4.49 1.89
CA ALA A 124 13.66 3.24 1.21
C ALA A 124 13.17 2.02 2.00
N ILE A 125 13.32 2.02 3.32
CA ILE A 125 12.78 0.97 4.21
C ILE A 125 11.25 0.94 4.07
N PHE A 126 10.59 2.09 4.13
CA PHE A 126 9.13 2.18 3.98
C PHE A 126 8.65 1.60 2.63
N LEU A 127 9.29 1.97 1.51
CA LEU A 127 8.94 1.43 0.19
C LEU A 127 9.17 -0.08 0.11
N GLY A 128 10.28 -0.58 0.67
CA GLY A 128 10.54 -2.02 0.76
C GLY A 128 9.48 -2.74 1.60
N SER A 129 9.06 -2.12 2.70
CA SER A 129 8.01 -2.66 3.57
C SER A 129 6.67 -2.76 2.87
N GLN A 130 6.28 -1.73 2.12
CA GLN A 130 5.06 -1.72 1.31
C GLN A 130 5.08 -2.78 0.21
N ALA A 131 6.20 -2.91 -0.51
CA ALA A 131 6.35 -3.93 -1.54
C ALA A 131 6.25 -5.35 -0.96
N TRP A 132 6.78 -5.57 0.24
CA TRP A 132 6.66 -6.84 0.95
C TRP A 132 5.22 -7.12 1.41
N GLU A 133 4.53 -6.12 1.95
CA GLU A 133 3.12 -6.23 2.34
C GLU A 133 2.24 -6.58 1.14
N TRP A 134 2.42 -5.87 0.01
CA TRP A 134 1.75 -6.18 -1.25
C TRP A 134 2.03 -7.60 -1.72
N LYS A 135 3.29 -8.04 -1.62
CA LYS A 135 3.66 -9.40 -2.00
C LYS A 135 2.86 -10.41 -1.17
N ASN A 136 2.84 -10.29 0.15
CA ASN A 136 2.10 -11.23 0.99
C ASN A 136 0.58 -11.16 0.75
N PHE A 137 0.04 -9.95 0.59
CA PHE A 137 -1.38 -9.74 0.31
C PHE A 137 -1.81 -10.36 -1.04
N ILE A 138 -0.95 -10.30 -2.06
CA ILE A 138 -1.20 -10.92 -3.37
C ILE A 138 -1.06 -12.45 -3.32
N HIS A 139 -0.10 -13.00 -2.58
CA HIS A 139 0.06 -14.45 -2.45
C HIS A 139 -1.08 -15.06 -1.64
N GLY A 140 -1.57 -14.32 -0.64
CA GLY A 140 -2.58 -14.78 0.29
C GLY A 140 -2.03 -15.64 1.41
N SER A 141 -2.88 -15.90 2.39
CA SER A 141 -2.46 -16.49 3.66
C SER A 141 -3.27 -17.73 4.03
N TYR A 142 -4.57 -17.68 3.75
CA TYR A 142 -5.49 -18.74 4.14
C TYR A 142 -6.18 -19.39 2.94
N GLY A 143 -6.44 -18.62 1.89
CA GLY A 143 -7.30 -19.05 0.81
C GLY A 143 -8.78 -19.02 1.18
N ALA A 144 -9.60 -18.88 0.14
CA ALA A 144 -11.04 -18.84 0.26
C ALA A 144 -11.70 -19.47 -0.98
N ILE A 145 -12.98 -19.80 -0.88
CA ILE A 145 -13.76 -20.24 -2.05
C ILE A 145 -14.72 -19.12 -2.45
N LYS A 146 -14.78 -18.85 -3.76
CA LYS A 146 -15.78 -17.97 -4.35
C LYS A 146 -16.99 -18.78 -4.81
N LEU A 147 -18.16 -18.36 -4.35
CA LEU A 147 -19.46 -18.91 -4.74
C LEU A 147 -19.90 -18.39 -6.11
N ASN A 148 -20.89 -19.04 -6.72
CA ASN A 148 -21.49 -18.61 -7.99
C ASN A 148 -22.14 -17.21 -7.91
N ASP A 149 -22.60 -16.79 -6.73
CA ASP A 149 -23.14 -15.44 -6.51
C ASP A 149 -22.05 -14.36 -6.34
N GLY A 150 -20.78 -14.75 -6.36
CA GLY A 150 -19.61 -13.90 -6.22
C GLY A 150 -19.18 -13.60 -4.79
N LYS A 151 -19.90 -14.10 -3.77
CA LYS A 151 -19.48 -14.01 -2.36
C LYS A 151 -18.36 -14.99 -2.05
N ILE A 152 -17.63 -14.69 -0.99
CA ILE A 152 -16.52 -15.51 -0.53
C ILE A 152 -16.87 -16.23 0.76
N ILE A 153 -16.46 -17.50 0.82
CA ILE A 153 -16.51 -18.33 2.02
C ILE A 153 -15.09 -18.68 2.46
N GLN A 154 -14.88 -18.64 3.77
CA GLN A 154 -13.61 -18.95 4.41
C GLN A 154 -13.85 -20.09 5.42
N PHE A 155 -12.80 -20.84 5.74
CA PHE A 155 -12.89 -21.98 6.64
C PHE A 155 -12.38 -21.61 8.03
N VAL A 156 -13.08 -22.09 9.06
CA VAL A 156 -12.71 -21.87 10.46
C VAL A 156 -12.76 -23.16 11.26
N ASP A 157 -11.93 -23.22 12.31
CA ASP A 157 -11.96 -24.29 13.30
C ASP A 157 -13.17 -24.15 14.27
N ALA A 158 -13.25 -25.07 15.23
CA ALA A 158 -14.28 -25.07 16.26
C ALA A 158 -14.19 -23.87 17.24
N GLU A 159 -13.03 -23.20 17.30
CA GLU A 159 -12.76 -22.02 18.14
C GLU A 159 -13.04 -20.70 17.38
N GLY A 160 -13.24 -20.78 16.06
CA GLY A 160 -13.50 -19.66 15.16
C GLY A 160 -12.25 -19.06 14.50
N HIS A 161 -11.08 -19.68 14.62
CA HIS A 161 -9.86 -19.26 13.95
C HIS A 161 -9.85 -19.71 12.48
N GLN A 162 -9.31 -18.87 11.61
CA GLN A 162 -9.24 -19.18 10.18
C GLN A 162 -8.20 -20.27 9.91
N VAL A 163 -8.59 -21.26 9.12
CA VAL A 163 -7.75 -22.39 8.74
C VAL A 163 -7.33 -22.24 7.28
N THR A 164 -6.07 -22.55 6.97
CA THR A 164 -5.54 -22.46 5.60
C THR A 164 -6.05 -23.62 4.76
N LEU A 165 -6.37 -23.38 3.48
CA LEU A 165 -6.83 -24.44 2.57
C LEU A 165 -5.80 -25.56 2.41
N GLU A 166 -4.51 -25.23 2.45
CA GLU A 166 -3.41 -26.19 2.35
C GLU A 166 -3.38 -27.21 3.51
N SER A 167 -3.88 -26.83 4.69
CA SER A 167 -3.81 -27.69 5.87
C SER A 167 -4.79 -28.87 5.85
N PHE A 168 -5.85 -28.80 5.06
CA PHE A 168 -6.90 -29.83 5.02
C PHE A 168 -7.32 -30.25 3.62
N ALA A 169 -6.95 -29.52 2.56
CA ALA A 169 -7.25 -29.93 1.20
C ALA A 169 -6.52 -31.25 0.87
N LYS A 170 -7.27 -32.20 0.32
CA LYS A 170 -6.72 -33.49 -0.07
C LYS A 170 -6.02 -33.36 -1.41
N GLU A 171 -4.77 -33.79 -1.54
CA GLU A 171 -4.11 -33.86 -2.85
C GLU A 171 -4.80 -34.92 -3.72
N ILE A 172 -5.51 -34.49 -4.77
CA ILE A 172 -6.10 -35.38 -5.76
C ILE A 172 -5.25 -35.23 -7.03
N PRO A 173 -4.43 -36.24 -7.38
CA PRO A 173 -3.55 -36.14 -8.54
C PRO A 173 -4.37 -35.89 -9.80
N SER A 174 -4.17 -34.72 -10.41
CA SER A 174 -4.79 -34.31 -11.65
C SER A 174 -3.79 -34.46 -12.80
N GLU A 175 -4.15 -35.22 -13.84
CA GLU A 175 -3.31 -35.42 -15.03
C GLU A 175 -3.27 -34.21 -15.97
N ARG A 176 -3.93 -33.09 -15.62
CA ARG A 176 -4.03 -31.93 -16.51
C ARG A 176 -2.74 -31.11 -16.51
N THR A 177 -2.07 -31.06 -17.64
CA THR A 177 -0.95 -30.15 -17.89
C THR A 177 -1.44 -28.77 -18.33
N GLN A 178 -0.93 -27.69 -17.72
CA GLN A 178 -1.22 -26.32 -18.15
C GLN A 178 -0.67 -26.05 -19.56
N HIS A 179 -1.48 -25.40 -20.39
CA HIS A 179 -1.02 -24.88 -21.68
C HIS A 179 -0.27 -23.55 -21.49
N ILE A 180 1.03 -23.57 -21.77
CA ILE A 180 1.90 -22.39 -21.81
C ILE A 180 2.44 -22.23 -23.23
N LYS A 181 2.86 -21.02 -23.62
CA LYS A 181 3.36 -20.75 -24.99
C LYS A 181 4.46 -21.70 -25.48
N SER A 182 5.23 -22.27 -24.54
CA SER A 182 6.30 -23.25 -24.82
C SER A 182 5.89 -24.72 -24.67
N LYS A 183 4.69 -25.02 -24.15
CA LYS A 183 4.14 -26.38 -23.97
C LYS A 183 2.63 -26.38 -24.24
N GLY A 184 2.22 -26.98 -25.35
CA GLY A 184 0.82 -27.05 -25.76
C GLY A 184 0.62 -26.54 -27.19
N VAL A 185 -0.48 -25.81 -27.41
CA VAL A 185 -0.77 -25.18 -28.71
C VAL A 185 0.04 -23.90 -28.83
N TRP A 186 0.82 -23.78 -29.90
CA TRP A 186 1.62 -22.58 -30.19
C TRP A 186 0.75 -21.32 -30.19
N PHE A 187 1.24 -20.27 -29.53
CA PHE A 187 0.58 -18.97 -29.38
C PHE A 187 -0.71 -18.94 -28.55
N VAL A 188 -1.08 -20.04 -27.89
CA VAL A 188 -2.19 -20.09 -26.93
C VAL A 188 -1.61 -20.15 -25.52
N GLU A 189 -2.12 -19.32 -24.63
CA GLU A 189 -1.74 -19.26 -23.22
C GLU A 189 -3.00 -19.37 -22.37
N GLU A 190 -3.02 -20.36 -21.47
CA GLU A 190 -4.11 -20.52 -20.51
C GLU A 190 -3.73 -19.94 -19.15
N ALA A 191 -4.74 -19.51 -18.38
CA ALA A 191 -4.55 -19.06 -17.02
C ALA A 191 -3.87 -20.15 -16.17
N ALA A 192 -3.03 -19.73 -15.21
CA ALA A 192 -2.39 -20.63 -14.27
C ALA A 192 -3.41 -21.54 -13.60
N LEU A 193 -3.11 -22.84 -13.55
CA LEU A 193 -3.94 -23.78 -12.81
C LEU A 193 -3.89 -23.39 -11.33
N PRO A 194 -5.03 -23.35 -10.63
CA PRO A 194 -5.02 -23.13 -9.20
C PRO A 194 -4.26 -24.28 -8.53
N ALA A 195 -3.44 -23.94 -7.53
CA ALA A 195 -2.65 -24.93 -6.79
C ALA A 195 -3.55 -25.96 -6.07
N ILE A 196 -4.79 -25.55 -5.73
CA ILE A 196 -5.80 -26.39 -5.08
C ILE A 196 -7.12 -26.22 -5.85
N THR A 197 -7.78 -27.33 -6.15
CA THR A 197 -9.10 -27.36 -6.79
C THR A 197 -10.23 -27.37 -5.77
N VAL A 198 -11.42 -26.93 -6.19
CA VAL A 198 -12.61 -26.93 -5.33
C VAL A 198 -12.95 -28.32 -4.82
N ASN A 199 -12.77 -29.36 -5.65
CA ASN A 199 -13.06 -30.74 -5.27
C ASN A 199 -12.13 -31.25 -4.17
N GLU A 200 -10.85 -30.91 -4.21
CA GLU A 200 -9.86 -31.25 -3.18
C GLU A 200 -10.22 -30.63 -1.83
N VAL A 201 -10.72 -29.39 -1.85
CA VAL A 201 -11.21 -28.71 -0.64
C VAL A 201 -12.49 -29.33 -0.11
N ILE A 202 -13.44 -29.70 -0.99
CA ILE A 202 -14.70 -30.33 -0.57
C ILE A 202 -14.47 -31.70 0.05
N GLU A 203 -13.61 -32.53 -0.56
CA GLU A 203 -13.28 -33.85 -0.02
C GLU A 203 -12.49 -33.74 1.29
N GLY A 204 -11.51 -32.83 1.36
CA GLY A 204 -10.81 -32.53 2.61
C GLY A 204 -11.76 -32.08 3.71
N PHE A 205 -12.69 -31.17 3.40
CA PHE A 205 -13.68 -30.69 4.36
C PHE A 205 -14.61 -31.79 4.89
N LYS A 206 -14.91 -32.85 4.11
CA LYS A 206 -15.70 -34.00 4.58
C LYS A 206 -14.95 -34.85 5.61
N GLU A 207 -13.63 -34.95 5.48
CA GLU A 207 -12.77 -35.73 6.38
C GLU A 207 -12.56 -35.02 7.73
N HIS A 208 -12.76 -33.69 7.77
CA HIS A 208 -12.59 -32.84 8.95
C HIS A 208 -13.95 -32.33 9.51
N PRO A 209 -14.64 -33.09 10.38
CA PRO A 209 -15.93 -32.71 10.95
C PRO A 209 -15.86 -31.48 11.88
N GLU A 210 -14.68 -31.15 12.40
CA GLU A 210 -14.40 -30.01 13.28
C GLU A 210 -14.41 -28.66 12.55
N LEU A 211 -14.27 -28.65 11.22
CA LEU A 211 -14.24 -27.43 10.43
C LEU A 211 -15.64 -26.93 10.10
N THR A 212 -15.81 -25.61 10.13
CA THR A 212 -17.02 -24.92 9.68
C THR A 212 -16.67 -23.82 8.67
N ILE A 213 -17.69 -23.24 8.04
CA ILE A 213 -17.50 -22.15 7.08
C ILE A 213 -17.99 -20.83 7.68
N ARG A 214 -17.29 -19.74 7.35
CA ARG A 214 -17.73 -18.37 7.61
C ARG A 214 -17.95 -17.61 6.31
N THR A 215 -18.91 -16.71 6.31
CA THR A 215 -19.22 -15.85 5.15
C THR A 215 -18.56 -14.49 5.27
N GLU A 216 -18.54 -13.73 4.17
CA GLU A 216 -18.18 -12.31 4.19
C GLU A 216 -19.13 -11.43 5.04
N GLN A 217 -20.30 -11.93 5.44
CA GLN A 217 -21.30 -11.12 6.14
C GLN A 217 -20.99 -10.93 7.63
N LEU A 218 -20.86 -9.68 8.06
CA LEU A 218 -20.65 -9.25 9.43
C LEU A 218 -21.95 -9.32 10.22
N ASN A 219 -21.92 -9.99 11.37
CA ASN A 219 -23.00 -9.88 12.34
C ASN A 219 -22.82 -8.57 13.14
N THR A 220 -23.77 -7.65 13.00
CA THR A 220 -23.74 -6.30 13.58
C THR A 220 -23.62 -6.30 15.11
N GLU A 221 -24.07 -7.35 15.80
CA GLU A 221 -24.03 -7.44 17.27
C GLU A 221 -22.67 -7.87 17.80
N LEU A 222 -22.00 -8.79 17.10
CA LEU A 222 -20.72 -9.39 17.54
C LEU A 222 -19.50 -8.75 16.89
N LYS A 223 -19.68 -7.89 15.88
CA LYS A 223 -18.62 -7.34 15.01
C LYS A 223 -17.70 -8.43 14.44
N LYS A 224 -18.21 -9.64 14.28
CA LYS A 224 -17.52 -10.80 13.72
C LYS A 224 -18.30 -11.34 12.54
N LYS A 225 -17.58 -11.95 11.60
CA LYS A 225 -18.17 -12.62 10.45
C LYS A 225 -19.10 -13.76 10.90
N THR A 226 -20.20 -13.94 10.17
CA THR A 226 -21.21 -14.94 10.48
C THR A 226 -20.70 -16.32 10.13
N ILE A 227 -20.59 -17.17 11.15
CA ILE A 227 -20.24 -18.60 11.02
C ILE A 227 -21.52 -19.36 10.70
N ILE A 228 -21.48 -20.17 9.65
CA ILE A 228 -22.62 -20.98 9.23
C ILE A 228 -22.56 -22.35 9.94
N PRO A 229 -23.68 -22.81 10.51
CA PRO A 229 -23.83 -24.17 11.00
C PRO A 229 -23.46 -25.24 9.94
N ARG A 230 -22.78 -26.31 10.38
CA ARG A 230 -22.20 -27.36 9.52
C ARG A 230 -23.23 -28.02 8.59
N ASP A 231 -24.48 -28.14 9.04
CA ASP A 231 -25.62 -28.70 8.31
C ASP A 231 -25.90 -27.95 7.01
N LYS A 232 -25.74 -26.63 7.00
CA LYS A 232 -25.92 -25.79 5.80
C LYS A 232 -24.64 -25.60 5.01
N ALA A 233 -23.48 -25.89 5.59
CA ALA A 233 -22.19 -25.65 4.96
C ALA A 233 -22.01 -26.39 3.62
N MET A 234 -22.58 -27.59 3.51
CA MET A 234 -22.49 -28.39 2.27
C MET A 234 -23.30 -27.78 1.12
N ASP A 235 -24.42 -27.10 1.41
CA ASP A 235 -25.22 -26.43 0.39
C ASP A 235 -24.42 -25.28 -0.26
N TYR A 236 -23.73 -24.48 0.55
CA TYR A 236 -22.80 -23.45 0.06
C TYR A 236 -21.65 -24.05 -0.74
N LEU A 237 -21.08 -25.17 -0.29
CA LEU A 237 -19.99 -25.80 -1.01
C LEU A 237 -20.41 -26.36 -2.39
N ASN A 238 -21.66 -26.76 -2.56
CA ASN A 238 -22.18 -27.17 -3.87
C ASN A 238 -22.31 -25.99 -4.85
N GLU A 239 -22.45 -24.76 -4.35
CA GLU A 239 -22.46 -23.53 -5.14
C GLU A 239 -21.06 -22.94 -5.38
N SER A 240 -20.01 -23.68 -5.02
CA SER A 240 -18.61 -23.26 -5.19
C SER A 240 -18.23 -23.17 -6.67
N ASN A 241 -17.63 -22.04 -7.04
CA ASN A 241 -17.15 -21.82 -8.39
C ASN A 241 -15.64 -22.09 -8.50
N LYS A 242 -14.84 -21.43 -7.64
CA LYS A 242 -13.39 -21.49 -7.69
C LYS A 242 -12.72 -21.20 -6.35
N VAL A 243 -11.51 -21.71 -6.21
CA VAL A 243 -10.60 -21.35 -5.12
C VAL A 243 -9.93 -20.01 -5.45
N VAL A 244 -9.87 -19.13 -4.47
CA VAL A 244 -9.22 -17.82 -4.52
C VAL A 244 -8.13 -17.81 -3.44
N MET A 245 -6.91 -17.51 -3.85
CA MET A 245 -5.77 -17.30 -2.96
C MET A 245 -5.33 -15.85 -3.08
N GLY A 246 -5.20 -15.17 -1.95
CA GLY A 246 -4.76 -13.78 -1.88
C GLY A 246 -5.74 -12.79 -2.47
N ALA A 247 -5.23 -11.59 -2.71
CA ALA A 247 -5.99 -10.48 -3.24
C ALA A 247 -5.32 -9.87 -4.48
N ASN A 248 -6.13 -9.64 -5.51
CA ASN A 248 -5.77 -8.96 -6.73
C ASN A 248 -6.97 -8.12 -7.23
N LEU A 249 -6.82 -7.46 -8.37
CA LEU A 249 -7.84 -6.56 -8.94
C LEU A 249 -9.12 -7.27 -9.44
N LYS A 250 -9.17 -8.61 -9.39
CA LYS A 250 -10.31 -9.41 -9.86
C LYS A 250 -10.88 -10.30 -8.76
N GLU A 251 -10.06 -10.73 -7.83
CA GLU A 251 -10.37 -11.70 -6.80
C GLU A 251 -9.75 -11.27 -5.48
N ASN A 252 -10.49 -11.42 -4.39
CA ASN A 252 -10.04 -11.03 -3.06
C ASN A 252 -10.45 -12.11 -2.06
N GLU A 253 -9.50 -12.77 -1.40
CA GLU A 253 -9.82 -13.79 -0.40
C GLU A 253 -10.46 -13.22 0.88
N TYR A 254 -10.32 -11.92 1.13
CA TYR A 254 -10.71 -11.28 2.39
C TYR A 254 -12.15 -10.72 2.39
N GLY A 255 -12.80 -10.66 1.22
CA GLY A 255 -14.17 -10.15 1.03
C GLY A 255 -14.32 -9.47 -0.32
N LYS A 256 -15.11 -8.39 -0.40
CA LYS A 256 -15.40 -7.74 -1.70
C LYS A 256 -14.15 -7.31 -2.46
N THR A 257 -14.17 -7.52 -3.78
CA THR A 257 -13.06 -7.15 -4.69
C THR A 257 -12.76 -5.66 -4.66
N LEU A 258 -13.79 -4.82 -4.49
CA LEU A 258 -13.66 -3.37 -4.39
C LEU A 258 -12.68 -2.93 -3.29
N PHE A 259 -12.60 -3.67 -2.18
CA PHE A 259 -11.62 -3.37 -1.13
C PHE A 259 -10.19 -3.47 -1.66
N ALA A 260 -9.86 -4.57 -2.34
CA ALA A 260 -8.54 -4.77 -2.94
C ALA A 260 -8.25 -3.71 -4.01
N ASP A 261 -9.24 -3.35 -4.83
CA ASP A 261 -9.10 -2.30 -5.85
C ASP A 261 -8.72 -0.94 -5.24
N PHE A 262 -9.46 -0.49 -4.21
CA PHE A 262 -9.15 0.75 -3.51
C PHE A 262 -7.82 0.66 -2.75
N PHE A 263 -7.54 -0.48 -2.12
CA PHE A 263 -6.29 -0.69 -1.39
C PHE A 263 -5.08 -0.55 -2.32
N PHE A 264 -5.00 -1.33 -3.39
CA PHE A 264 -3.88 -1.29 -4.32
C PHE A 264 -3.76 0.06 -5.04
N PHE A 265 -4.88 0.67 -5.40
CA PHE A 265 -4.85 1.94 -6.11
C PHE A 265 -4.38 3.09 -5.21
N ILE A 266 -4.94 3.25 -4.01
CA ILE A 266 -4.61 4.36 -3.10
C ILE A 266 -3.20 4.19 -2.53
N THR A 267 -2.87 2.99 -2.03
CA THR A 267 -1.52 2.73 -1.48
C THR A 267 -0.46 2.72 -2.58
N GLY A 268 -0.80 2.29 -3.79
CA GLY A 268 0.10 2.30 -4.94
C GLY A 268 0.37 3.70 -5.46
N PHE A 269 -0.66 4.53 -5.57
CA PHE A 269 -0.52 5.94 -5.92
C PHE A 269 0.30 6.69 -4.87
N HIS A 270 0.07 6.43 -3.58
CA HIS A 270 0.91 6.95 -2.51
C HIS A 270 2.37 6.45 -2.60
N GLY A 271 2.56 5.15 -2.80
CA GLY A 271 3.89 4.54 -2.97
C GLY A 271 4.67 5.14 -4.15
N PHE A 272 3.98 5.52 -5.23
CA PHE A 272 4.60 6.27 -6.33
C PHE A 272 5.09 7.66 -5.90
N HIS A 273 4.34 8.39 -5.06
CA HIS A 273 4.77 9.68 -4.52
C HIS A 273 5.95 9.53 -3.56
N VAL A 274 5.96 8.48 -2.73
CA VAL A 274 7.12 8.19 -1.87
C VAL A 274 8.33 7.84 -2.73
N LEU A 275 8.17 7.01 -3.76
CA LEU A 275 9.26 6.64 -4.68
C LEU A 275 9.84 7.87 -5.39
N SER A 276 9.00 8.74 -5.95
CA SER A 276 9.46 9.98 -6.58
C SER A 276 10.16 10.88 -5.56
N GLY A 277 9.62 10.99 -4.34
CA GLY A 277 10.23 11.73 -3.23
C GLY A 277 11.61 11.19 -2.83
N VAL A 278 11.77 9.87 -2.74
CA VAL A 278 13.07 9.23 -2.44
C VAL A 278 14.07 9.53 -3.56
N VAL A 279 13.66 9.40 -4.82
CA VAL A 279 14.51 9.72 -5.98
C VAL A 279 14.95 11.18 -5.95
N ILE A 280 14.03 12.12 -5.69
CA ILE A 280 14.35 13.54 -5.57
C ILE A 280 15.32 13.78 -4.40
N ASN A 281 15.09 13.15 -3.24
CA ASN A 281 15.98 13.24 -2.08
C ASN A 281 17.39 12.75 -2.40
N ILE A 282 17.52 11.63 -3.13
CA ILE A 282 18.82 11.11 -3.59
C ILE A 282 19.52 12.12 -4.48
N ILE A 283 18.82 12.73 -5.44
CA ILE A 283 19.39 13.74 -6.35
C ILE A 283 19.90 14.96 -5.55
N ILE A 284 19.09 15.47 -4.62
CA ILE A 284 19.48 16.61 -3.80
C ILE A 284 20.64 16.25 -2.86
N PHE A 285 20.64 15.05 -2.29
CA PHE A 285 21.71 14.56 -1.43
C PHE A 285 23.07 14.56 -2.14
N PHE A 286 23.14 14.04 -3.38
CA PHE A 286 24.37 14.14 -4.18
C PHE A 286 24.74 15.60 -4.49
N ASN A 287 23.77 16.46 -4.79
CA ASN A 287 24.03 17.88 -5.04
C ASN A 287 24.56 18.63 -3.80
N VAL A 288 24.12 18.24 -2.58
CA VAL A 288 24.67 18.74 -1.32
C VAL A 288 26.11 18.29 -1.18
N ILE A 289 26.42 17.00 -1.37
CA ILE A 289 27.80 16.47 -1.29
C ILE A 289 28.74 17.21 -2.24
N ILE A 290 28.32 17.39 -3.50
CA ILE A 290 29.08 18.10 -4.54
C ILE A 290 29.32 19.59 -4.18
N GLY A 291 28.60 20.14 -3.19
CA GLY A 291 28.76 21.54 -2.76
C GLY A 291 28.04 22.53 -3.66
N THR A 292 27.08 22.07 -4.47
CA THR A 292 26.33 22.94 -5.39
C THR A 292 25.57 24.04 -4.64
N TYR A 293 25.05 23.76 -3.45
CA TYR A 293 24.29 24.72 -2.65
C TYR A 293 25.17 25.69 -1.86
N GLU A 294 26.36 25.28 -1.42
CA GLU A 294 27.36 26.19 -0.84
C GLU A 294 27.81 27.23 -1.89
N ARG A 295 28.00 26.79 -3.14
CA ARG A 295 28.32 27.69 -4.26
C ARG A 295 27.19 28.65 -4.63
N ARG A 296 25.93 28.26 -4.39
CA ARG A 296 24.75 29.11 -4.62
C ARG A 296 24.43 30.04 -3.44
N GLY A 297 24.94 29.75 -2.25
CA GLY A 297 24.71 30.54 -1.04
C GLY A 297 23.34 30.37 -0.39
N HIS A 298 22.51 29.42 -0.86
CA HIS A 298 21.19 29.15 -0.28
C HIS A 298 20.78 27.68 -0.44
N TYR A 299 20.08 27.12 0.56
CA TYR A 299 19.58 25.75 0.59
C TYR A 299 18.07 25.63 0.25
N GLU A 300 17.48 26.62 -0.43
CA GLU A 300 16.04 26.63 -0.78
C GLU A 300 15.52 25.36 -1.47
N MET A 301 16.37 24.61 -2.18
CA MET A 301 15.95 23.36 -2.83
C MET A 301 15.70 22.24 -1.80
N VAL A 302 16.48 22.19 -0.71
CA VAL A 302 16.26 21.24 0.39
C VAL A 302 14.92 21.54 1.07
N GLU A 303 14.59 22.82 1.25
CA GLU A 303 13.30 23.24 1.83
C GLU A 303 12.11 22.82 0.95
N LYS A 304 12.17 23.05 -0.37
CA LYS A 304 11.08 22.66 -1.30
C LYS A 304 10.84 21.15 -1.31
N VAL A 305 11.93 20.38 -1.28
CA VAL A 305 11.85 18.91 -1.24
C VAL A 305 11.40 18.43 0.13
N GLY A 306 11.80 19.10 1.21
CA GLY A 306 11.29 18.86 2.55
C GLY A 306 9.77 19.04 2.63
N LEU A 307 9.24 20.13 2.05
CA LEU A 307 7.78 20.36 1.98
C LEU A 307 7.06 19.23 1.24
N TYR A 308 7.62 18.71 0.13
CA TYR A 308 7.06 17.54 -0.56
C TYR A 308 7.05 16.32 0.36
N TRP A 309 8.17 16.04 1.01
CA TRP A 309 8.34 14.87 1.85
C TRP A 309 7.38 14.86 3.04
N HIS A 310 7.19 16.01 3.70
CA HIS A 310 6.22 16.17 4.77
C HIS A 310 4.78 15.98 4.29
N PHE A 311 4.46 16.48 3.09
CA PHE A 311 3.13 16.28 2.52
C PHE A 311 2.86 14.79 2.27
N VAL A 312 3.81 14.08 1.69
CA VAL A 312 3.67 12.63 1.44
C VAL A 312 3.47 11.88 2.76
N ASP A 313 4.27 12.17 3.79
CA ASP A 313 4.12 11.57 5.12
C ASP A 313 2.74 11.87 5.75
N LEU A 314 2.27 13.12 5.67
CA LEU A 314 0.94 13.49 6.16
C LEU A 314 -0.18 12.72 5.45
N VAL A 315 -0.10 12.57 4.13
CA VAL A 315 -1.07 11.76 3.37
C VAL A 315 -1.06 10.31 3.85
N TRP A 316 0.12 9.74 4.14
CA TRP A 316 0.23 8.38 4.67
C TRP A 316 -0.52 8.22 5.99
N VAL A 317 -0.41 9.17 6.92
CA VAL A 317 -1.13 9.12 8.20
C VAL A 317 -2.64 8.98 7.99
N PHE A 318 -3.21 9.68 7.00
CA PHE A 318 -4.62 9.54 6.65
C PHE A 318 -4.93 8.18 6.02
N VAL A 319 -4.12 7.73 5.04
CA VAL A 319 -4.29 6.41 4.41
C VAL A 319 -4.22 5.30 5.47
N PHE A 320 -3.24 5.37 6.37
CA PHE A 320 -3.08 4.46 7.49
C PHE A 320 -4.34 4.43 8.38
N THR A 321 -4.85 5.61 8.74
CA THR A 321 -6.05 5.71 9.59
C THR A 321 -7.27 5.06 8.93
N PHE A 322 -7.54 5.32 7.65
CA PHE A 322 -8.74 4.83 6.97
C PHE A 322 -8.70 3.34 6.58
N PHE A 323 -7.52 2.78 6.31
CA PHE A 323 -7.39 1.38 5.91
C PHE A 323 -7.09 0.43 7.06
N TYR A 324 -6.34 0.89 8.07
CA TYR A 324 -5.83 0.00 9.11
C TYR A 324 -6.45 0.24 10.48
N LEU A 325 -6.92 1.47 10.80
CA LEU A 325 -7.52 1.76 12.12
C LEU A 325 -9.05 1.79 12.12
N VAL A 326 -9.68 2.27 11.03
CA VAL A 326 -11.12 2.54 10.98
C VAL A 326 -11.89 1.44 10.27
#